data_AF-A0A8S9A6D5-F1
#
_entry.id   AF-A0A8S9A6D5-F1
#
_cell.length_a   1.000
_cell.length_b   1.000
_cell.length_c   1.000
_cell.angle_alpha   90.00
_cell.angle_beta   90.00
_cell.angle_gamma   90.00
#
_symmetry.space_group_name_H-M   'P 1'
#
loop_
_entity.id
_entity.type
_entity.pdbx_description
1 polymer ?
#
loop_
_entity_poly.entity_id
_entity_poly.type
_entity_poly.pdbx_seq_one_letter_code
_entity_poly.pdbx_strand_id
1 'polypeptide(L)'
;MDEDSDSSDSDEDMDIINVDFELFNYDKDIDFHGVKTLLRQLFDADAQLFDLSGLSDMIIEQNTIGSTCKVDDKANDAYAFLTVLNAWEHREKKPVAQLIEYLSDKAVKASGDLAVLPELFTSGKAQVGIVLSERLINMPAEVIPPMWNMMIEEIADAVDDKEPYEFTHYLVVSRGYVEVESSLDQEEQKRKRQRDEKGLQFFHPEDEEMRKHAVGSGAYTFTKEGDSADSKRAFQELGVKSQGFMMLIEAGKFKTAVKAIADYIGAAAN
;
A
#
# COMPACT_ATOMS: atom_id res chain seq x y z
N MET A 1 2.07 37.84 60.80
CA MET A 1 0.94 38.13 59.91
C MET A 1 1.22 37.35 58.66
N ASP A 2 0.48 36.27 58.52
CA ASP A 2 0.34 35.46 57.31
C ASP A 2 -0.11 36.33 56.14
N GLU A 3 0.36 36.03 54.94
CA GLU A 3 -0.46 36.10 53.72
C GLU A 3 0.17 35.23 52.62
N ASP A 4 -0.61 34.20 52.28
CA ASP A 4 -0.47 33.23 51.19
C ASP A 4 -0.62 33.86 49.79
N SER A 5 -0.37 33.03 48.78
CA SER A 5 -0.90 33.06 47.39
C SER A 5 -0.29 34.09 46.43
N ASP A 6 0.10 33.77 45.20
CA ASP A 6 -0.46 32.77 44.30
C ASP A 6 0.63 32.16 43.40
N SER A 7 0.61 30.83 43.26
CA SER A 7 1.18 30.16 42.09
C SER A 7 0.36 30.57 40.87
N SER A 8 0.92 31.40 40.00
CA SER A 8 0.40 31.52 38.65
C SER A 8 0.81 30.26 37.88
N ASP A 9 -0.06 29.25 37.96
CA ASP A 9 -0.10 28.15 37.00
C ASP A 9 -0.33 28.81 35.63
N SER A 10 0.74 28.92 34.85
CA SER A 10 0.66 29.33 33.46
C SER A 10 0.18 28.11 32.69
N ASP A 11 -1.14 27.90 32.66
CA ASP A 11 -1.78 27.04 31.68
C ASP A 11 -1.48 27.63 30.29
N GLU A 12 -0.35 27.22 29.70
CA GLU A 12 -0.12 27.32 28.27
C GLU A 12 -1.20 26.46 27.62
N ASP A 13 -2.28 27.12 27.17
CA ASP A 13 -3.26 26.58 26.24
C ASP A 13 -2.51 25.95 25.06
N MET A 14 -2.20 24.66 25.14
CA MET A 14 -1.77 23.88 24.00
C MET A 14 -2.94 23.88 23.04
N ASP A 15 -2.89 24.72 22.01
CA ASP A 15 -3.85 24.73 20.91
C ASP A 15 -4.01 23.29 20.40
N ILE A 16 -5.13 22.65 20.76
CA ILE A 16 -5.44 21.29 20.32
C ILE A 16 -5.71 21.38 18.82
N ILE A 17 -4.75 20.93 18.01
CA ILE A 17 -4.92 20.82 16.56
C ILE A 17 -5.75 19.56 16.29
N ASN A 18 -7.02 19.76 15.91
CA ASN A 18 -7.87 18.70 15.40
C ASN A 18 -7.53 18.47 13.93
N VAL A 19 -7.25 17.22 13.58
CA VAL A 19 -6.96 16.77 12.21
C VAL A 19 -8.02 15.74 11.85
N ASP A 20 -8.84 16.04 10.84
CA ASP A 20 -9.92 15.15 10.41
C ASP A 20 -9.50 14.40 9.14
N PHE A 21 -9.59 13.07 9.20
CA PHE A 21 -9.31 12.18 8.07
C PHE A 21 -10.63 11.77 7.42
N GLU A 22 -10.84 12.25 6.19
CA GLU A 22 -12.07 12.02 5.45
C GLU A 22 -11.81 11.21 4.18
N LEU A 23 -12.78 10.36 3.82
CA LEU A 23 -12.74 9.52 2.62
C LEU A 23 -13.56 10.17 1.50
N PHE A 24 -12.97 10.27 0.33
CA PHE A 24 -13.60 10.84 -0.85
C PHE A 24 -13.44 9.93 -2.06
N ASN A 25 -14.43 9.95 -2.95
CA ASN A 25 -14.26 9.44 -4.31
C ASN A 25 -13.17 10.23 -5.03
N TYR A 26 -12.60 9.65 -6.07
CA TYR A 26 -11.61 10.33 -6.90
C TYR A 26 -12.18 11.61 -7.54
N ASP A 27 -11.43 12.70 -7.41
CA ASP A 27 -11.64 13.95 -8.11
C ASP A 27 -10.53 14.14 -9.15
N LYS A 28 -10.89 14.01 -10.43
CA LYS A 28 -9.95 14.13 -11.55
C LYS A 28 -9.20 15.46 -11.62
N ASP A 29 -9.78 16.53 -11.08
CA ASP A 29 -9.22 17.87 -11.14
C ASP A 29 -8.22 18.12 -9.99
N ILE A 30 -8.15 17.20 -9.02
CA ILE A 30 -7.39 17.34 -7.77
C ILE A 30 -6.42 16.17 -7.56
N ASP A 31 -6.89 14.93 -7.71
CA ASP A 31 -6.20 13.75 -7.19
C ASP A 31 -5.09 13.18 -8.07
N PHE A 32 -5.01 13.62 -9.33
CA PHE A 32 -4.04 13.09 -10.29
C PHE A 32 -2.60 13.12 -9.75
N HIS A 33 -2.18 14.24 -9.15
CA HIS A 33 -0.81 14.39 -8.65
C HIS A 33 -0.55 13.61 -7.35
N GLY A 34 -1.53 13.56 -6.44
CA GLY A 34 -1.47 12.77 -5.22
C GLY A 34 -1.36 11.28 -5.51
N VAL A 35 -2.28 10.74 -6.32
CA VAL A 35 -2.29 9.33 -6.74
C VAL A 35 -1.01 8.96 -7.47
N LYS A 36 -0.53 9.78 -8.41
CA LYS A 36 0.74 9.54 -9.12
C LYS A 36 1.94 9.47 -8.18
N THR A 37 1.94 10.30 -7.12
CA THR A 37 3.00 10.32 -6.13
C THR A 37 2.96 9.07 -5.25
N LEU A 38 1.79 8.65 -4.82
CA LEU A 38 1.60 7.42 -4.05
C LEU A 38 1.92 6.16 -4.88
N LEU A 39 1.57 6.11 -6.17
CA LEU A 39 1.98 5.03 -7.06
C LEU A 39 3.51 4.94 -7.22
N ARG A 40 4.17 6.09 -7.37
CA ARG A 40 5.63 6.16 -7.40
C ARG A 40 6.26 5.66 -6.10
N GLN A 41 5.62 5.93 -4.97
CA GLN A 41 6.04 5.40 -3.67
C GLN A 41 5.84 3.87 -3.56
N LEU A 42 4.72 3.35 -4.07
CA LEU A 42 4.39 1.92 -4.08
C LEU A 42 5.38 1.10 -4.92
N PHE A 43 5.74 1.59 -6.12
CA PHE A 43 6.66 0.90 -7.02
C PHE A 43 8.14 1.24 -6.79
N ASP A 44 8.45 2.20 -5.91
CA ASP A 44 9.80 2.60 -5.48
C ASP A 44 10.76 2.76 -6.69
N ALA A 45 11.95 2.15 -6.66
CA ALA A 45 12.95 2.22 -7.73
C ALA A 45 12.43 1.83 -9.13
N ASP A 46 11.43 0.94 -9.19
CA ASP A 46 10.82 0.47 -10.43
C ASP A 46 9.71 1.40 -10.94
N ALA A 47 9.34 2.46 -10.22
CA ALA A 47 8.34 3.45 -10.64
C ALA A 47 8.58 3.99 -12.07
N GLN A 48 9.84 4.17 -12.46
CA GLN A 48 10.25 4.64 -13.78
C GLN A 48 9.99 3.65 -14.93
N LEU A 49 9.66 2.39 -14.62
CA LEU A 49 9.31 1.37 -15.62
C LEU A 49 7.86 1.48 -16.10
N PHE A 50 7.03 2.22 -15.36
CA PHE A 50 5.59 2.30 -15.61
C PHE A 50 5.19 3.62 -16.23
N ASP A 51 4.13 3.58 -17.03
CA ASP A 51 3.37 4.76 -17.40
C ASP A 51 2.49 5.24 -16.22
N LEU A 52 3.12 5.84 -15.21
CA LEU A 52 2.42 6.27 -13.99
C LEU A 52 1.39 7.37 -14.26
N SER A 53 1.61 8.21 -15.27
CA SER A 53 0.59 9.19 -15.67
C SER A 53 -0.65 8.47 -16.16
N GLY A 54 -0.51 7.58 -17.15
CA GLY A 54 -1.65 6.83 -17.69
C GLY A 54 -2.32 5.93 -16.65
N LEU A 55 -1.55 5.36 -15.72
CA LEU A 55 -2.12 4.59 -14.61
C LEU A 55 -2.92 5.48 -13.64
N SER A 56 -2.43 6.68 -13.34
CA SER A 56 -3.13 7.63 -12.47
C SER A 56 -4.42 8.12 -13.13
N ASP A 57 -4.38 8.48 -14.42
CA ASP A 57 -5.57 8.86 -15.20
C ASP A 57 -6.63 7.74 -15.16
N MET A 58 -6.20 6.49 -15.38
CA MET A 58 -7.12 5.36 -15.32
C MET A 58 -7.78 5.19 -13.95
N ILE A 59 -7.04 5.39 -12.86
CA ILE A 59 -7.55 5.24 -11.49
C ILE A 59 -8.54 6.35 -11.16
N ILE A 60 -8.20 7.61 -11.41
CA ILE A 60 -9.08 8.75 -11.07
C ILE A 60 -10.33 8.81 -11.95
N GLU A 61 -10.31 8.16 -13.12
CA GLU A 61 -11.48 8.01 -13.99
C GLU A 61 -12.39 6.83 -13.56
N GLN A 62 -11.97 5.97 -12.63
CA GLN A 62 -12.85 4.96 -12.02
C GLN A 62 -13.83 5.65 -11.06
N ASN A 63 -14.96 6.09 -11.60
CA ASN A 63 -15.99 6.79 -10.80
C ASN A 63 -16.66 5.90 -9.74
N THR A 64 -16.58 4.57 -9.89
CA THR A 64 -17.36 3.62 -9.08
C THR A 64 -16.56 2.88 -8.02
N ILE A 65 -15.24 2.76 -8.19
CA ILE A 65 -14.41 1.87 -7.37
C ILE A 65 -13.17 2.58 -6.86
N GLY A 66 -13.02 2.58 -5.55
CA GLY A 66 -11.86 3.09 -4.85
C GLY A 66 -12.07 4.47 -4.25
N SER A 67 -11.19 4.81 -3.33
CA SER A 67 -11.30 6.03 -2.54
C SER A 67 -9.93 6.65 -2.27
N THR A 68 -9.97 7.93 -1.91
CA THR A 68 -8.84 8.69 -1.38
C THR A 68 -9.10 9.05 0.07
N CYS A 69 -8.05 9.16 0.88
CA CYS A 69 -8.12 9.80 2.19
C CYS A 69 -7.42 11.15 2.12
N LYS A 70 -8.15 12.20 2.52
CA LYS A 70 -7.67 13.59 2.58
C LYS A 70 -7.84 14.12 4.00
N VAL A 71 -7.09 15.16 4.29
CA VAL A 71 -7.14 15.86 5.58
C VAL A 71 -7.79 17.21 5.40
N ASP A 72 -8.74 17.54 6.28
CA ASP A 72 -9.46 18.81 6.43
C ASP A 72 -10.37 19.26 5.27
N ASP A 73 -9.97 19.10 4.00
CA ASP A 73 -10.76 19.54 2.83
C ASP A 73 -10.55 18.60 1.63
N LYS A 74 -11.63 18.33 0.90
CA LYS A 74 -11.59 17.58 -0.38
C LYS A 74 -10.70 18.24 -1.45
N ALA A 75 -10.43 19.54 -1.31
CA ALA A 75 -9.54 20.29 -2.20
C ALA A 75 -8.05 20.01 -1.97
N ASN A 76 -7.71 19.33 -0.87
CA ASN A 76 -6.34 18.95 -0.57
C ASN A 76 -5.92 17.68 -1.34
N ASP A 77 -4.62 17.49 -1.46
CA ASP A 77 -4.03 16.30 -2.07
C ASP A 77 -4.41 15.03 -1.28
N ALA A 78 -4.60 13.92 -1.99
CA ALA A 78 -4.79 12.61 -1.39
C ALA A 78 -3.51 12.14 -0.64
N TYR A 79 -3.67 11.75 0.62
CA TYR A 79 -2.60 11.19 1.46
C TYR A 79 -2.65 9.66 1.55
N ALA A 80 -3.78 9.07 1.18
CA ALA A 80 -3.90 7.65 0.89
C ALA A 80 -4.81 7.44 -0.32
N PHE A 81 -4.61 6.34 -1.03
CA PHE A 81 -5.55 5.87 -2.04
C PHE A 81 -5.70 4.35 -1.97
N LEU A 82 -6.86 3.86 -2.40
CA LEU A 82 -7.16 2.45 -2.58
C LEU A 82 -8.03 2.29 -3.83
N THR A 83 -7.66 1.37 -4.71
CA THR A 83 -8.45 1.03 -5.90
C THR A 83 -8.24 -0.43 -6.30
N VAL A 84 -9.18 -0.97 -7.08
CA VAL A 84 -9.00 -2.25 -7.80
C VAL A 84 -9.23 -2.07 -9.30
N LEU A 85 -8.26 -2.52 -10.09
CA LEU A 85 -8.30 -2.52 -11.55
C LEU A 85 -8.62 -3.92 -12.06
N ASN A 86 -9.61 -4.05 -12.95
CA ASN A 86 -9.84 -5.32 -13.64
C ASN A 86 -8.71 -5.56 -14.66
N ALA A 87 -7.87 -6.55 -14.37
CA ALA A 87 -6.73 -6.91 -15.22
C ALA A 87 -7.17 -7.35 -16.62
N TRP A 88 -8.23 -8.15 -16.72
CA TRP A 88 -8.72 -8.68 -17.99
C TRP A 88 -9.35 -7.60 -18.85
N GLU A 89 -10.24 -6.78 -18.29
CA GLU A 89 -10.93 -5.69 -19.00
C GLU A 89 -9.95 -4.66 -19.54
N HIS A 90 -8.90 -4.35 -18.78
CA HIS A 90 -7.94 -3.32 -19.14
C HIS A 90 -6.63 -3.84 -19.74
N ARG A 91 -6.51 -5.15 -20.02
CA ARG A 91 -5.27 -5.80 -20.51
C ARG A 91 -4.65 -5.19 -21.76
N GLU A 92 -5.43 -4.50 -22.59
CA GLU A 92 -4.99 -3.85 -23.83
C GLU A 92 -4.58 -2.39 -23.62
N LYS A 93 -4.94 -1.79 -22.48
CA LYS A 93 -4.49 -0.44 -22.10
C LYS A 93 -3.04 -0.53 -21.61
N LYS A 94 -2.16 0.27 -22.21
CA LYS A 94 -0.71 0.24 -21.94
C LYS A 94 -0.35 0.22 -20.44
N PRO A 95 -0.92 1.07 -19.56
CA PRO A 95 -0.54 1.06 -18.14
C PRO A 95 -0.81 -0.29 -17.45
N VAL A 96 -1.95 -0.92 -17.74
CA VAL A 96 -2.32 -2.22 -17.15
C VAL A 96 -1.58 -3.38 -17.82
N ALA A 97 -1.33 -3.31 -19.13
CA ALA A 97 -0.51 -4.29 -19.83
C ALA A 97 0.92 -4.36 -19.22
N GLN A 98 1.53 -3.20 -18.97
CA GLN A 98 2.83 -3.11 -18.30
C GLN A 98 2.79 -3.67 -16.88
N LEU A 99 1.71 -3.40 -16.14
CA LEU A 99 1.52 -3.91 -14.78
C LEU A 99 1.40 -5.44 -14.76
N ILE A 100 0.61 -6.02 -15.67
CA ILE A 100 0.46 -7.47 -15.82
C ILE A 100 1.80 -8.12 -16.17
N GLU A 101 2.53 -7.58 -17.14
CA GLU A 101 3.84 -8.10 -17.55
C GLU A 101 4.84 -8.07 -16.38
N TYR A 102 4.93 -6.92 -15.70
CA TYR A 102 5.80 -6.74 -14.56
C TYR A 102 5.47 -7.71 -13.42
N LEU A 103 4.21 -7.76 -12.98
CA LEU A 103 3.79 -8.61 -11.86
C LEU A 103 3.97 -10.09 -12.20
N SER A 104 3.74 -10.49 -13.44
CA SER A 104 3.99 -11.85 -13.93
C SER A 104 5.49 -12.21 -13.83
N ASP A 105 6.38 -11.33 -14.29
CA ASP A 105 7.83 -11.55 -14.21
C ASP A 105 8.31 -11.66 -12.74
N LYS A 106 7.82 -10.75 -11.88
CA LYS A 106 8.16 -10.76 -10.45
C LYS A 106 7.63 -12.00 -9.74
N ALA A 107 6.41 -12.43 -10.05
CA ALA A 107 5.80 -13.63 -9.47
C ALA A 107 6.59 -14.91 -9.83
N VAL A 108 7.00 -15.04 -11.09
CA VAL A 108 7.83 -16.19 -11.53
C VAL A 108 9.19 -16.19 -10.81
N LYS A 109 9.80 -15.02 -10.62
CA LYS A 109 11.09 -14.90 -9.91
C LYS A 109 10.97 -15.14 -8.41
N ALA A 110 9.90 -14.64 -7.78
CA ALA A 110 9.61 -14.90 -6.37
C ALA A 110 9.41 -16.39 -6.09
N SER A 111 8.97 -17.15 -7.11
CA SER A 111 8.74 -18.61 -7.06
C SER A 111 7.63 -19.00 -6.06
N GLY A 112 7.27 -20.28 -6.03
CA GLY A 112 6.24 -20.80 -5.12
C GLY A 112 4.81 -20.57 -5.62
N ASP A 113 3.89 -20.30 -4.70
CA ASP A 113 2.44 -20.26 -4.96
C ASP A 113 2.02 -19.13 -5.92
N LEU A 114 2.88 -18.12 -6.12
CA LEU A 114 2.65 -17.03 -7.06
C LEU A 114 2.98 -17.39 -8.52
N ALA A 115 3.63 -18.52 -8.80
CA ALA A 115 4.00 -18.93 -10.16
C ALA A 115 2.79 -19.14 -11.09
N VAL A 116 1.58 -19.27 -10.53
CA VAL A 116 0.31 -19.38 -11.27
C VAL A 116 -0.16 -18.03 -11.87
N LEU A 117 0.36 -16.90 -11.37
CA LEU A 117 -0.16 -15.58 -11.70
C LEU A 117 -0.17 -15.23 -13.21
N PRO A 118 0.87 -15.57 -14.01
CA PRO A 118 0.83 -15.31 -15.46
C PRO A 118 -0.32 -16.04 -16.17
N GLU A 119 -0.64 -17.26 -15.73
CA GLU A 119 -1.78 -18.02 -16.28
C GLU A 119 -3.12 -17.38 -15.87
N LEU A 120 -3.24 -16.90 -14.62
CA LEU A 120 -4.45 -16.22 -14.16
C LEU A 120 -4.75 -14.97 -14.98
N PHE A 121 -3.73 -14.17 -15.32
CA PHE A 121 -3.92 -12.98 -16.15
C PHE A 121 -4.29 -13.26 -17.61
N THR A 122 -3.85 -14.39 -18.18
CA THR A 122 -3.93 -14.64 -19.62
C THR A 122 -4.97 -15.67 -20.03
N SER A 123 -5.40 -16.55 -19.12
CA SER A 123 -6.31 -17.65 -19.44
C SER A 123 -7.73 -17.22 -19.82
N GLY A 124 -8.14 -16.00 -19.47
CA GLY A 124 -9.51 -15.49 -19.64
C GLY A 124 -10.57 -16.20 -18.79
N LYS A 125 -10.18 -17.23 -18.02
CA LYS A 125 -11.06 -17.98 -17.12
C LYS A 125 -11.11 -17.37 -15.73
N ALA A 126 -10.02 -16.75 -15.30
CA ALA A 126 -9.95 -16.00 -14.05
C ALA A 126 -10.19 -14.52 -14.33
N GLN A 127 -10.97 -13.89 -13.46
CA GLN A 127 -11.08 -12.44 -13.37
C GLN A 127 -10.20 -12.00 -12.18
N VAL A 128 -9.11 -11.28 -12.46
CA VAL A 128 -8.16 -10.83 -11.44
C VAL A 128 -8.33 -9.33 -11.24
N GLY A 129 -8.67 -8.93 -10.01
CA GLY A 129 -8.61 -7.54 -9.57
C GLY A 129 -7.22 -7.22 -9.06
N ILE A 130 -6.51 -6.30 -9.71
CA ILE A 130 -5.23 -5.79 -9.21
C ILE A 130 -5.53 -4.67 -8.24
N VAL A 131 -5.27 -4.91 -6.96
CA VAL A 131 -5.51 -3.94 -5.91
C VAL A 131 -4.25 -3.12 -5.67
N LEU A 132 -4.39 -1.80 -5.77
CA LEU A 132 -3.33 -0.83 -5.50
C LEU A 132 -3.74 0.00 -4.29
N SER A 133 -2.91 -0.03 -3.25
CA SER A 133 -3.13 0.73 -2.03
C SER A 133 -1.81 1.28 -1.51
N GLU A 134 -1.79 2.56 -1.17
CA GLU A 134 -0.62 3.20 -0.55
C GLU A 134 -1.07 4.43 0.23
N ARG A 135 -0.34 4.74 1.30
CA ARG A 135 -0.51 5.97 2.08
C ARG A 135 0.84 6.58 2.44
N LEU A 136 0.86 7.86 2.80
CA LEU A 136 2.05 8.45 3.40
C LEU A 136 2.38 7.73 4.72
N ILE A 137 3.67 7.55 5.04
CA ILE A 137 4.13 6.77 6.21
C ILE A 137 3.60 7.33 7.55
N ASN A 138 3.32 8.63 7.59
CA ASN A 138 2.76 9.32 8.77
C ASN A 138 1.23 9.24 8.88
N MET A 139 0.54 8.62 7.91
CA MET A 139 -0.91 8.43 7.98
C MET A 139 -1.25 7.30 8.96
N PRO A 140 -2.22 7.52 9.88
CA PRO A 140 -2.65 6.50 10.83
C PRO A 140 -3.15 5.24 10.11
N ALA A 141 -2.91 4.07 10.69
CA ALA A 141 -3.38 2.80 10.09
C ALA A 141 -4.91 2.69 10.14
N GLU A 142 -5.55 3.40 11.05
CA GLU A 142 -6.98 3.41 11.33
C GLU A 142 -7.83 3.91 10.14
N VAL A 143 -7.23 4.64 9.19
CA VAL A 143 -7.93 5.03 7.95
C VAL A 143 -8.12 3.86 6.97
N ILE A 144 -7.34 2.79 7.13
CA ILE A 144 -7.29 1.69 6.17
C ILE A 144 -8.54 0.79 6.23
N PRO A 145 -8.99 0.29 7.41
CA PRO A 145 -10.20 -0.52 7.49
C PRO A 145 -11.45 0.09 6.82
N PRO A 146 -11.81 1.37 7.04
CA PRO A 146 -12.97 1.95 6.35
C PRO A 146 -12.77 2.06 4.84
N MET A 147 -11.57 2.35 4.34
CA MET A 147 -11.28 2.35 2.90
C MET A 147 -11.53 0.98 2.26
N TRP A 148 -11.04 -0.10 2.87
CA TRP A 148 -11.26 -1.46 2.35
C TRP A 148 -12.72 -1.89 2.41
N ASN A 149 -13.44 -1.54 3.48
CA ASN A 149 -14.87 -1.84 3.60
C ASN A 149 -15.68 -1.14 2.51
N MET A 150 -15.40 0.14 2.27
CA MET A 150 -16.03 0.92 1.19
C MET A 150 -15.77 0.28 -0.17
N MET A 151 -14.52 -0.10 -0.48
CA MET A 151 -14.20 -0.77 -1.75
C MET A 151 -14.95 -2.11 -1.91
N ILE A 152 -15.14 -2.89 -0.84
CA ILE A 152 -15.92 -4.14 -0.90
C ILE A 152 -17.39 -3.87 -1.23
N GLU A 153 -17.97 -2.82 -0.64
CA GLU A 153 -19.36 -2.42 -0.91
C GLU A 153 -19.51 -1.92 -2.34
N GLU A 154 -18.61 -1.04 -2.79
CA GLU A 154 -18.55 -0.54 -4.17
C GLU A 154 -18.41 -1.66 -5.21
N ILE A 155 -17.56 -2.65 -4.96
CA ILE A 155 -17.43 -3.83 -5.84
C ILE A 155 -18.75 -4.61 -5.88
N ALA A 156 -19.43 -4.77 -4.75
CA ALA A 156 -20.71 -5.49 -4.70
C ALA A 156 -21.79 -4.75 -5.49
N ASP A 157 -21.89 -3.42 -5.31
CA ASP A 157 -22.83 -2.57 -6.03
C ASP A 157 -22.54 -2.59 -7.54
N ALA A 158 -21.28 -2.49 -7.95
CA ALA A 158 -20.87 -2.56 -9.35
C ALA A 158 -21.20 -3.93 -9.98
N VAL A 159 -21.05 -5.03 -9.24
CA VAL A 159 -21.47 -6.37 -9.69
C VAL A 159 -23.00 -6.45 -9.85
N ASP A 160 -23.77 -5.89 -8.92
CA ASP A 160 -25.23 -5.83 -9.02
C ASP A 160 -25.69 -5.03 -10.26
N ASP A 161 -24.95 -3.97 -10.60
CA ASP A 161 -25.12 -3.16 -11.82
C ASP A 161 -24.55 -3.82 -13.10
N LYS A 162 -24.02 -5.04 -12.98
CA LYS A 162 -23.43 -5.86 -14.07
C LYS A 162 -22.18 -5.25 -14.69
N GLU A 163 -21.46 -4.43 -13.94
CA GLU A 163 -20.11 -3.99 -14.29
C GLU A 163 -19.11 -5.15 -14.12
N PRO A 164 -17.96 -5.14 -14.83
CA PRO A 164 -17.02 -6.27 -14.85
C PRO A 164 -16.15 -6.31 -13.58
N TYR A 165 -16.75 -6.49 -12.40
CA TYR A 165 -16.05 -6.57 -11.11
C TYR A 165 -16.28 -7.91 -10.39
N GLU A 166 -16.83 -8.92 -11.08
CA GLU A 166 -16.95 -10.30 -10.59
C GLU A 166 -15.59 -11.00 -10.55
N PHE A 167 -14.73 -10.57 -9.62
CA PHE A 167 -13.38 -11.11 -9.48
C PHE A 167 -13.40 -12.50 -8.88
N THR A 168 -12.54 -13.35 -9.42
CA THR A 168 -12.20 -14.67 -8.86
C THR A 168 -11.04 -14.57 -7.86
N HIS A 169 -10.12 -13.62 -8.11
CA HIS A 169 -8.92 -13.40 -7.32
C HIS A 169 -8.63 -11.91 -7.20
N TYR A 170 -8.04 -11.53 -6.07
CA TYR A 170 -7.48 -10.22 -5.82
C TYR A 170 -5.97 -10.35 -5.69
N LEU A 171 -5.22 -9.60 -6.48
CA LEU A 171 -3.78 -9.46 -6.33
C LEU A 171 -3.50 -8.12 -5.68
N VAL A 172 -3.16 -8.15 -4.39
CA VAL A 172 -2.80 -6.95 -3.64
C VAL A 172 -1.30 -6.70 -3.81
N VAL A 173 -0.97 -5.53 -4.36
CA VAL A 173 0.41 -5.06 -4.51
C VAL A 173 0.75 -4.20 -3.32
N SER A 174 1.86 -4.51 -2.66
CA SER A 174 2.40 -3.72 -1.55
C SER A 174 3.93 -3.70 -1.59
N ARG A 175 4.55 -3.23 -0.52
CA ARG A 175 5.99 -3.17 -0.33
C ARG A 175 6.36 -3.48 1.12
N GLY A 176 7.50 -4.12 1.26
CA GLY A 176 8.14 -4.39 2.54
C GLY A 176 9.59 -3.97 2.50
N TYR A 177 10.31 -4.30 3.55
CA TYR A 177 11.73 -4.02 3.62
C TYR A 177 12.47 -5.05 4.47
N VAL A 178 13.78 -5.11 4.26
CA VAL A 178 14.70 -5.83 5.13
C VAL A 178 15.70 -4.83 5.71
N GLU A 179 15.99 -4.96 6.99
CA GLU A 179 17.04 -4.20 7.64
C GLU A 179 18.40 -4.75 7.21
N VAL A 180 19.29 -3.87 6.73
CA VAL A 180 20.65 -4.21 6.30
C VAL A 180 21.68 -3.44 7.12
N GLU A 181 22.80 -4.08 7.44
CA GLU A 181 23.94 -3.41 8.09
C GLU A 181 24.43 -2.25 7.22
N SER A 182 24.80 -1.15 7.88
CA SER A 182 25.21 0.08 7.22
C SER A 182 26.46 -0.13 6.36
N SER A 183 26.56 0.61 5.27
CA SER A 183 27.81 0.69 4.51
C SER A 183 28.78 1.75 5.04
N LEU A 184 28.27 2.70 5.84
CA LEU A 184 29.02 3.82 6.42
C LEU A 184 29.77 3.47 7.71
N ASP A 185 29.32 2.47 8.48
CA ASP A 185 30.02 2.02 9.71
C ASP A 185 31.11 0.98 9.40
N GLN A 186 31.38 0.71 8.11
CA GLN A 186 32.37 -0.27 7.67
C GLN A 186 33.84 0.16 7.91
N GLU A 187 34.10 1.42 8.28
CA GLU A 187 35.46 1.84 8.67
C GLU A 187 35.89 1.35 10.08
N GLU A 188 34.96 0.95 10.97
CA GLU A 188 35.34 0.57 12.35
C GLU A 188 35.19 -0.91 12.75
N GLN A 189 34.46 -1.76 12.01
CA GLN A 189 34.24 -3.14 12.49
C GLN A 189 34.41 -4.24 11.44
N LYS A 190 35.67 -4.45 11.00
CA LYS A 190 36.12 -5.79 10.54
C LYS A 190 36.22 -6.75 11.73
N ARG A 191 35.09 -7.21 12.30
CA ARG A 191 34.99 -8.42 13.17
C ARG A 191 33.55 -8.66 13.66
N LYS A 192 32.71 -9.30 12.83
CA LYS A 192 31.84 -10.43 13.20
C LYS A 192 30.95 -10.81 12.01
N ARG A 193 31.40 -11.80 11.24
CA ARG A 193 30.50 -12.60 10.40
C ARG A 193 29.74 -13.56 11.31
N GLN A 194 28.47 -13.26 11.61
CA GLN A 194 27.40 -14.26 11.77
C GLN A 194 26.10 -13.56 12.15
N ARG A 195 25.14 -13.59 11.21
CA ARG A 195 23.75 -14.00 11.44
C ARG A 195 22.91 -13.06 12.31
N ASP A 196 22.19 -12.16 11.64
CA ASP A 196 20.73 -12.12 11.61
C ASP A 196 20.29 -11.08 10.56
N GLU A 197 20.09 -11.49 9.30
CA GLU A 197 19.18 -10.75 8.42
C GLU A 197 17.80 -10.83 9.07
N LYS A 198 17.37 -9.74 9.70
CA LYS A 198 15.98 -9.64 10.19
C LYS A 198 15.05 -9.89 9.00
N GLY A 199 14.10 -10.82 9.20
CA GLY A 199 13.16 -11.22 8.16
C GLY A 199 12.36 -10.03 7.59
N LEU A 200 11.70 -10.26 6.45
CA LEU A 200 10.84 -9.27 5.79
C LEU A 200 9.91 -8.57 6.80
N GLN A 201 9.98 -7.25 6.82
CA GLN A 201 9.07 -6.35 7.53
C GLN A 201 8.18 -5.60 6.53
N PHE A 202 7.08 -5.04 7.02
CA PHE A 202 6.09 -4.33 6.20
C PHE A 202 6.06 -2.85 6.55
N PHE A 203 5.94 -1.99 5.54
CA PHE A 203 5.67 -0.57 5.77
C PHE A 203 4.25 -0.35 6.30
N HIS A 204 3.34 -1.22 5.87
CA HIS A 204 1.94 -1.20 6.24
C HIS A 204 1.65 -2.40 7.16
N PRO A 205 1.35 -2.18 8.45
CA PRO A 205 1.13 -3.27 9.40
C PRO A 205 -0.03 -4.20 8.99
N GLU A 206 -1.03 -3.69 8.26
CA GLU A 206 -2.14 -4.50 7.74
C GLU A 206 -1.71 -5.61 6.77
N ASP A 207 -0.58 -5.44 6.07
CA ASP A 207 -0.10 -6.46 5.12
C ASP A 207 0.30 -7.75 5.84
N GLU A 208 0.81 -7.63 7.07
CA GLU A 208 1.17 -8.79 7.87
C GLU A 208 -0.04 -9.66 8.18
N GLU A 209 -1.17 -9.03 8.48
CA GLU A 209 -2.44 -9.73 8.73
C GLU A 209 -3.06 -10.22 7.42
N MET A 210 -3.15 -9.37 6.41
CA MET A 210 -3.74 -9.72 5.11
C MET A 210 -3.06 -10.95 4.49
N ARG A 211 -1.73 -11.03 4.59
CA ARG A 211 -0.94 -12.14 4.06
C ARG A 211 -1.37 -13.50 4.60
N LYS A 212 -1.88 -13.58 5.83
CA LYS A 212 -2.34 -14.85 6.45
C LYS A 212 -3.54 -15.46 5.72
N HIS A 213 -4.25 -14.66 4.92
CA HIS A 213 -5.42 -15.09 4.13
C HIS A 213 -5.10 -15.33 2.66
N ALA A 214 -3.86 -15.04 2.23
CA ALA A 214 -3.43 -15.21 0.86
C ALA A 214 -3.22 -16.70 0.51
N VAL A 215 -3.63 -17.10 -0.69
CA VAL A 215 -3.30 -18.41 -1.25
C VAL A 215 -1.89 -18.46 -1.82
N GLY A 216 -1.29 -17.31 -2.09
CA GLY A 216 0.12 -17.16 -2.41
C GLY A 216 0.61 -15.77 -2.05
N SER A 217 1.81 -15.66 -1.49
CA SER A 217 2.41 -14.36 -1.20
C SER A 217 3.93 -14.43 -1.30
N GLY A 218 4.57 -13.31 -1.60
CA GLY A 218 6.01 -13.30 -1.82
C GLY A 218 6.57 -11.90 -1.99
N ALA A 219 7.77 -11.71 -1.45
CA ALA A 219 8.58 -10.53 -1.70
C ALA A 219 9.38 -10.70 -3.00
N TYR A 220 9.61 -9.60 -3.69
CA TYR A 220 10.46 -9.55 -4.87
C TYR A 220 11.38 -8.33 -4.83
N THR A 221 12.56 -8.49 -5.40
CA THR A 221 13.52 -7.39 -5.55
C THR A 221 13.10 -6.51 -6.72
N PHE A 222 13.19 -5.19 -6.55
CA PHE A 222 13.05 -4.23 -7.65
C PHE A 222 14.13 -4.47 -8.72
N THR A 223 13.79 -4.23 -9.98
CA THR A 223 14.67 -4.41 -11.14
C THR A 223 15.74 -3.33 -11.16
N LYS A 224 15.35 -2.11 -10.81
CA LYS A 224 16.22 -0.95 -10.70
C LYS A 224 16.82 -0.89 -9.31
N GLU A 225 18.07 -0.43 -9.24
CA GLU A 225 18.69 -0.07 -7.98
C GLU A 225 18.03 1.23 -7.49
N GLY A 226 17.47 1.20 -6.29
CA GLY A 226 16.96 2.39 -5.62
C GLY A 226 18.06 3.21 -4.97
N ASP A 227 17.68 4.28 -4.28
CA ASP A 227 18.61 5.03 -3.44
C ASP A 227 19.27 4.10 -2.41
N SER A 228 20.51 4.42 -2.01
CA SER A 228 21.28 3.57 -1.10
C SER A 228 20.47 3.26 0.16
N ALA A 229 20.60 2.06 0.74
CA ALA A 229 19.87 1.68 1.95
C ALA A 229 20.10 2.68 3.11
N ASP A 230 21.23 3.39 3.07
CA ASP A 230 21.61 4.43 4.02
C ASP A 230 20.88 5.77 3.80
N SER A 231 20.41 6.08 2.58
CA SER A 231 19.64 7.30 2.28
C SER A 231 18.23 7.31 2.90
N LYS A 232 17.70 6.12 3.24
CA LYS A 232 16.39 5.96 3.89
C LYS A 232 16.48 5.93 5.43
N ARG A 233 17.66 6.19 5.99
CA ARG A 233 17.91 6.34 7.45
C ARG A 233 17.45 7.70 7.95
N ALA A 234 16.15 7.92 8.10
CA ALA A 234 15.69 9.12 8.81
C ALA A 234 15.80 8.93 10.34
N PHE A 235 15.60 7.71 10.85
CA PHE A 235 15.47 7.45 12.30
C PHE A 235 16.01 6.08 12.79
N GLN A 236 16.71 5.30 11.96
CA GLN A 236 17.20 3.95 12.32
C GLN A 236 18.72 3.82 12.14
N GLU A 237 19.38 3.09 13.04
CA GLU A 237 20.83 2.79 12.98
C GLU A 237 21.21 1.80 11.86
N LEU A 238 20.23 1.09 11.29
CA LEU A 238 20.39 0.13 10.18
C LEU A 238 19.83 0.73 8.88
N GLY A 239 20.42 0.36 7.75
CA GLY A 239 19.92 0.75 6.43
C GLY A 239 18.66 -0.04 6.10
N VAL A 240 17.78 0.53 5.28
CA VAL A 240 16.53 -0.13 4.89
C VAL A 240 16.58 -0.44 3.40
N LYS A 241 16.50 -1.73 3.05
CA LYS A 241 16.39 -2.18 1.67
C LYS A 241 14.94 -2.52 1.34
N SER A 242 14.29 -1.63 0.60
CA SER A 242 12.92 -1.84 0.13
C SER A 242 12.82 -3.02 -0.82
N GLN A 243 11.71 -3.76 -0.72
CA GLN A 243 11.31 -4.85 -1.59
C GLN A 243 9.84 -4.68 -1.96
N GLY A 244 9.47 -5.08 -3.17
CA GLY A 244 8.06 -5.19 -3.50
C GLY A 244 7.46 -6.46 -2.88
N PHE A 245 6.16 -6.43 -2.63
CA PHE A 245 5.44 -7.55 -2.05
C PHE A 245 4.12 -7.75 -2.78
N MET A 246 3.68 -9.01 -2.93
CA MET A 246 2.39 -9.30 -3.53
C MET A 246 1.67 -10.40 -2.78
N MET A 247 0.34 -10.30 -2.73
CA MET A 247 -0.55 -11.24 -2.07
C MET A 247 -1.70 -11.59 -3.01
N LEU A 248 -1.82 -12.88 -3.34
CA LEU A 248 -2.92 -13.42 -4.13
C LEU A 248 -3.98 -13.98 -3.18
N ILE A 249 -5.20 -13.46 -3.24
CA ILE A 249 -6.31 -13.84 -2.37
C ILE A 249 -7.49 -14.28 -3.24
N GLU A 250 -8.06 -15.44 -2.96
CA GLU A 250 -9.30 -15.89 -3.60
C GLU A 250 -10.48 -15.02 -3.15
N ALA A 251 -11.41 -14.70 -4.05
CA ALA A 251 -12.51 -13.80 -3.75
C ALA A 251 -13.34 -14.21 -2.53
N GLY A 252 -13.57 -15.51 -2.33
CA GLY A 252 -14.29 -16.04 -1.16
C GLY A 252 -13.61 -15.78 0.19
N LYS A 253 -12.30 -15.49 0.21
CA LYS A 253 -11.53 -15.17 1.41
C LYS A 253 -11.32 -13.67 1.61
N PHE A 254 -11.54 -12.85 0.58
CA PHE A 254 -11.16 -11.44 0.56
C PHE A 254 -11.87 -10.61 1.64
N LYS A 255 -13.20 -10.74 1.76
CA LYS A 255 -13.97 -10.05 2.81
C LYS A 255 -13.53 -10.44 4.22
N THR A 256 -13.17 -11.71 4.41
CA THR A 256 -12.65 -12.20 5.69
C THR A 256 -11.27 -11.62 6.00
N ALA A 257 -10.41 -11.50 4.98
CA ALA A 257 -9.10 -10.87 5.12
C ALA A 257 -9.20 -9.40 5.51
N VAL A 258 -10.08 -8.64 4.86
CA VAL A 258 -10.34 -7.22 5.20
C VAL A 258 -10.87 -7.08 6.63
N LYS A 259 -11.77 -7.97 7.06
CA LYS A 259 -12.25 -7.97 8.44
C LYS A 259 -11.12 -8.23 9.44
N ALA A 260 -10.23 -9.18 9.15
CA ALA A 260 -9.10 -9.49 10.03
C ALA A 260 -8.15 -8.29 10.22
N ILE A 261 -7.95 -7.49 9.16
CA ILE A 261 -7.18 -6.24 9.22
C ILE A 261 -7.83 -5.23 10.17
N ALA A 262 -9.15 -5.06 10.08
CA ALA A 262 -9.89 -4.17 10.97
C ALA A 262 -9.74 -4.57 12.44
N ASP A 263 -9.86 -5.87 12.72
CA ASP A 263 -9.68 -6.43 14.07
C ASP A 263 -8.22 -6.26 14.55
N TYR A 264 -7.24 -6.46 13.67
CA TYR A 264 -5.82 -6.32 13.99
C TYR A 264 -5.42 -4.87 14.31
N ILE A 265 -5.84 -3.92 13.47
CA ILE A 265 -5.57 -2.49 13.70
C ILE A 265 -6.32 -2.00 14.95
N GLY A 266 -7.60 -2.39 15.10
CA GLY A 266 -8.38 -2.05 16.29
C GLY A 266 -7.78 -2.61 17.59
N ALA A 267 -7.18 -3.79 17.55
CA ALA A 267 -6.48 -4.37 18.70
C ALA A 267 -5.13 -3.68 18.99
N ALA A 268 -4.43 -3.18 17.97
CA ALA A 268 -3.17 -2.46 18.13
C ALA A 268 -3.35 -1.02 18.66
N ALA A 269 -4.53 -0.43 18.48
CA ALA A 269 -4.88 0.90 18.96
C ALA A 269 -5.37 0.94 20.44
N ASN A 270 -5.54 -0.24 21.08
CA ASN A 270 -6.05 -0.38 22.45
C ASN A 270 -4.98 -0.80 23.46
#